data_AF-A0A932SP68-F1
#
_entry.id   AF-A0A932SP68-F1
#
_cell.length_a   1.000
_cell.length_b   1.000
_cell.length_c   1.000
_cell.angle_alpha   90.00
_cell.angle_beta   90.00
_cell.angle_gamma   90.00
#
_symmetry.space_group_name_H-M   'P 1'
#
loop_
_entity.id
_entity.type
_entity.pdbx_description
1 polymer ?
#
loop_
_entity_poly.entity_id
_entity_poly.type
_entity_poly.pdbx_seq_one_letter_code
_entity_poly.pdbx_strand_id
1 'polypeptide(L)'
;MRRRRFLAGAVALALGGCALSVEGRFDPLVGKATYKQMESRHGQPAYDHRDAISGERLVQWIDQGAFGLGRWLPQYRHTLSVWFDRSDVLQRWEWTKSS
;
A
#
# COMPACT_ATOMS: atom_id res chain seq x y z
N MET A 1 -9.94 -52.47 19.87
CA MET A 1 -8.58 -51.90 19.76
C MET A 1 -8.68 -50.39 19.60
N ARG A 2 -8.15 -49.62 20.56
CA ARG A 2 -8.11 -48.14 20.54
C ARG A 2 -7.08 -47.65 19.52
N ARG A 3 -7.44 -46.72 18.63
CA ARG A 3 -6.46 -45.86 17.93
C ARG A 3 -6.66 -44.40 18.34
N ARG A 4 -5.54 -43.80 18.70
CA ARG A 4 -5.37 -42.57 19.48
C ARG A 4 -5.74 -41.35 18.63
N ARG A 5 -6.52 -40.46 19.24
CA ARG A 5 -6.71 -39.07 18.80
C ARG A 5 -5.37 -38.36 18.89
N PHE A 6 -4.77 -37.99 17.77
CA PHE A 6 -3.68 -37.02 17.77
C PHE A 6 -4.30 -35.65 17.48
N LEU A 7 -4.56 -34.92 18.56
CA LEU A 7 -4.78 -33.48 18.56
C LEU A 7 -3.47 -32.82 18.12
N ALA A 8 -3.34 -32.51 16.84
CA ALA A 8 -2.34 -31.55 16.39
C ALA A 8 -2.85 -30.16 16.80
N GLY A 9 -2.43 -29.73 17.99
CA GLY A 9 -2.72 -28.39 18.50
C GLY A 9 -2.07 -27.35 17.60
N ALA A 10 -2.89 -26.63 16.84
CA ALA A 10 -2.48 -25.39 16.20
C ALA A 10 -2.29 -24.34 17.29
N VAL A 11 -1.03 -24.09 17.66
CA VAL A 11 -0.67 -22.95 18.50
C VAL A 11 -0.85 -21.71 17.65
N ALA A 12 -2.02 -21.08 17.76
CA ALA A 12 -2.26 -19.75 17.24
C ALA A 12 -1.52 -18.76 18.14
N LEU A 13 -0.32 -18.37 17.74
CA LEU A 13 0.39 -17.22 18.29
C LEU A 13 -0.38 -15.95 17.91
N ALA A 14 -1.29 -15.55 18.78
CA ALA A 14 -1.94 -14.24 18.75
C ALA A 14 -0.89 -13.16 19.05
N LEU A 15 -0.23 -12.67 18.00
CA LEU A 15 0.40 -11.35 18.03
C LEU A 15 -0.69 -10.34 17.67
N GLY A 16 -1.25 -9.73 18.72
CA GLY A 16 -2.16 -8.61 18.61
C GLY A 16 -1.51 -7.44 17.87
N GLY A 17 -2.30 -6.80 17.00
CA GLY A 17 -1.91 -5.58 16.29
C GLY A 17 -2.79 -5.36 15.08
N CYS A 18 -3.97 -4.78 15.31
CA CYS A 18 -4.82 -4.13 14.31
C CYS A 18 -5.11 -4.93 13.02
N ALA A 19 -6.13 -5.80 13.08
CA ALA A 19 -6.93 -6.09 11.90
C ALA A 19 -7.70 -4.80 11.53
N LEU A 20 -7.07 -3.91 10.77
CA LEU A 20 -7.77 -2.81 10.12
C LEU A 20 -8.72 -3.44 9.10
N SER A 21 -10.02 -3.33 9.37
CA SER A 21 -11.08 -3.60 8.40
C SER A 21 -10.71 -2.99 7.05
N VAL A 22 -10.44 -3.83 6.07
CA VAL A 22 -10.38 -3.44 4.66
C VAL A 22 -11.31 -4.43 3.98
N GLU A 23 -12.38 -3.92 3.38
CA GLU A 23 -13.15 -4.65 2.38
C GLU A 23 -12.15 -5.11 1.32
N GLY A 24 -11.75 -6.38 1.44
CA GLY A 24 -10.49 -6.88 0.92
C GLY A 24 -10.51 -7.02 -0.58
N ARG A 25 -10.28 -5.93 -1.31
CA ARG A 25 -9.67 -6.03 -2.63
C ARG A 25 -8.26 -6.56 -2.38
N PHE A 26 -8.10 -7.88 -2.49
CA PHE A 26 -6.79 -8.52 -2.38
C PHE A 26 -5.88 -7.91 -3.43
N ASP A 27 -4.99 -7.02 -3.00
CA ASP A 27 -3.99 -6.47 -3.88
C ASP A 27 -2.78 -7.41 -3.88
N PRO A 28 -2.45 -8.04 -5.01
CA PRO A 28 -1.39 -9.04 -5.08
C PRO A 28 0.01 -8.46 -4.84
N LEU A 29 0.16 -7.13 -4.82
CA LEU A 29 1.41 -6.42 -4.60
C LEU A 29 1.66 -6.13 -3.12
N VAL A 30 0.61 -6.05 -2.30
CA VAL A 30 0.75 -5.84 -0.84
C VAL A 30 1.51 -7.01 -0.23
N GLY A 31 2.52 -6.70 0.58
CA GLY A 31 3.45 -7.66 1.19
C GLY A 31 4.52 -8.21 0.25
N LYS A 32 4.58 -7.76 -1.01
CA LYS A 32 5.55 -8.25 -2.01
C LYS A 32 6.33 -7.15 -2.70
N ALA A 33 5.67 -6.06 -3.06
CA ALA A 33 6.32 -4.95 -3.74
C ALA A 33 7.17 -4.14 -2.76
N THR A 34 8.31 -3.66 -3.23
CA THR A 34 9.21 -2.80 -2.45
C THR A 34 9.12 -1.35 -2.95
N TYR A 35 9.56 -0.40 -2.11
CA TYR A 35 9.69 1.00 -2.51
C TYR A 35 10.42 1.16 -3.85
N LYS A 36 11.58 0.49 -4.02
CA LYS A 36 12.39 0.60 -5.23
C LYS A 36 11.67 0.09 -6.49
N GLN A 37 10.85 -0.94 -6.37
CA GLN A 37 10.03 -1.42 -7.49
C GLN A 37 8.93 -0.43 -7.85
N MET A 38 8.30 0.22 -6.86
CA MET A 38 7.28 1.25 -7.09
C MET A 38 7.89 2.52 -7.69
N GLU A 39 9.05 2.96 -7.19
CA GLU A 39 9.83 4.07 -7.74
C GLU A 39 10.23 3.80 -9.20
N SER A 40 10.71 2.59 -9.52
CA SER A 40 11.03 2.22 -10.90
C SER A 40 9.80 2.21 -11.82
N ARG A 41 8.59 1.94 -11.29
CA ARG A 41 7.36 1.86 -12.08
C ARG A 41 6.73 3.22 -12.34
N HIS A 42 6.77 4.11 -11.36
CA HIS A 42 6.07 5.40 -11.39
C HIS A 42 7.01 6.60 -11.55
N GLY A 43 8.32 6.38 -11.50
CA GLY A 43 9.33 7.42 -11.55
C GLY A 43 9.54 8.10 -10.19
N GLN A 44 10.15 9.28 -10.22
CA GLN A 44 10.42 10.05 -9.01
C GLN A 44 9.11 10.48 -8.33
N PRO A 45 8.93 10.22 -7.03
CA PRO A 45 7.74 10.64 -6.32
C PRO A 45 7.70 12.15 -6.11
N ALA A 46 6.49 12.70 -6.03
CA ALA A 46 6.28 14.10 -5.71
C ALA A 46 6.37 14.38 -4.19
N TYR A 47 6.12 13.34 -3.38
CA TYR A 47 6.28 13.40 -1.93
C TYR A 47 6.85 12.07 -1.43
N ASP A 48 7.79 12.17 -0.50
CA ASP A 48 8.44 11.02 0.12
C ASP A 48 8.78 11.38 1.56
N HIS A 49 8.18 10.67 2.51
CA HIS A 49 8.38 10.89 3.93
C HIS A 49 8.51 9.56 4.66
N ARG A 50 9.52 9.47 5.52
CA ARG A 50 9.73 8.36 6.43
C ARG A 50 9.57 8.86 7.86
N ASP A 51 8.62 8.26 8.58
CA ASP A 51 8.39 8.55 9.97
C ASP A 51 9.62 8.15 10.79
N ALA A 52 10.12 9.08 11.61
CA ALA A 52 11.37 8.88 12.35
C ALA A 52 11.22 7.91 13.53
N ILE A 53 9.99 7.65 13.99
CA ILE A 53 9.68 6.85 15.18
C ILE A 53 9.30 5.42 14.77
N SER A 54 8.30 5.27 13.90
CA SER A 54 7.83 3.98 13.41
C SER A 54 8.71 3.41 12.29
N GLY A 55 9.43 4.29 11.58
CA GLY A 55 10.19 3.92 10.39
C GLY A 55 9.31 3.66 9.16
N GLU A 56 7.99 3.82 9.26
CA GLU A 56 7.09 3.65 8.13
C GLU A 56 7.28 4.76 7.10
N ARG A 57 6.98 4.47 5.83
CA ARG A 57 7.20 5.41 4.73
C ARG A 57 5.91 5.67 3.98
N LEU A 58 5.60 6.95 3.78
CA LEU A 58 4.54 7.40 2.89
C LEU A 58 5.17 8.03 1.65
N VAL A 59 4.76 7.55 0.48
CA VAL A 59 5.21 8.05 -0.81
C VAL A 59 4.01 8.40 -1.66
N GLN A 60 4.07 9.52 -2.38
CA GLN A 60 3.00 9.95 -3.28
C GLN A 60 3.50 10.28 -4.68
N TRP A 61 2.80 9.77 -5.67
CA TRP A 61 2.93 10.16 -7.08
C TRP A 61 1.70 10.94 -7.50
N ILE A 62 1.92 12.01 -8.26
CA ILE A 62 0.84 12.84 -8.79
C ILE A 62 0.81 12.64 -10.30
N ASP A 63 -0.31 12.13 -10.79
CA ASP A 63 -0.65 12.15 -12.20
C ASP A 63 -1.61 13.31 -12.44
N GLN A 64 -1.16 14.30 -13.21
CA GLN A 64 -1.96 15.46 -13.59
C GLN A 64 -2.04 15.50 -15.11
N GLY A 65 -3.24 15.30 -15.63
CA GLY A 65 -3.51 15.39 -17.05
C GLY A 65 -4.30 16.65 -17.38
N ALA A 66 -3.89 17.32 -18.45
CA ALA A 66 -4.72 18.25 -19.20
C ALA A 66 -4.82 17.69 -20.63
N PHE A 67 -5.97 17.13 -21.00
CA PHE A 67 -6.21 16.75 -22.40
C PHE A 67 -6.79 17.95 -23.14
N GLY A 68 -6.09 18.49 -24.16
CA GLY A 68 -6.67 19.36 -25.20
C GLY A 68 -6.12 20.79 -25.35
N LEU A 69 -6.30 21.35 -26.55
CA LEU A 69 -5.93 22.73 -26.95
C LEU A 69 -6.97 23.75 -26.43
N GLY A 70 -6.96 24.09 -25.13
CA GLY A 70 -7.81 25.18 -24.64
C GLY A 70 -7.98 25.27 -23.13
N ARG A 71 -8.06 26.51 -22.63
CA ARG A 71 -8.11 26.94 -21.21
C ARG A 71 -9.39 26.54 -20.43
N TRP A 72 -10.21 25.62 -20.97
CA TRP A 72 -11.56 25.31 -20.48
C TRP A 72 -11.85 23.79 -20.39
N LEU A 73 -10.90 23.01 -19.86
CA LEU A 73 -11.09 21.56 -19.71
C LEU A 73 -10.81 21.10 -18.27
N PRO A 74 -11.47 20.01 -17.82
CA PRO A 74 -11.32 19.50 -16.47
C PRO A 74 -9.86 19.09 -16.23
N GLN A 75 -9.22 19.80 -15.31
CA GLN A 75 -7.93 19.39 -14.78
C GLN A 75 -8.22 18.26 -13.80
N TYR A 76 -7.83 17.04 -14.11
CA TYR A 76 -7.86 15.98 -13.11
C TYR A 76 -6.49 15.88 -12.46
N ARG A 77 -6.51 15.73 -11.14
CA ARG A 77 -5.33 15.38 -10.36
C ARG A 77 -5.61 14.05 -9.68
N HIS A 78 -4.85 13.04 -10.06
CA HIS A 78 -4.86 11.74 -9.40
C HIS A 78 -3.60 11.64 -8.54
N THR A 79 -3.78 11.34 -7.26
CA THR A 79 -2.67 11.08 -6.34
C THR A 79 -2.67 9.60 -5.99
N LEU A 80 -1.56 8.92 -6.27
CA LEU A 80 -1.28 7.59 -5.74
C LEU A 80 -0.53 7.76 -4.43
N SER A 81 -1.18 7.45 -3.31
CA SER A 81 -0.53 7.37 -2.00
C SER A 81 -0.17 5.93 -1.69
N VAL A 82 1.06 5.69 -1.23
CA VAL A 82 1.59 4.35 -0.97
C VAL A 82 2.29 4.34 0.38
N TRP A 83 1.92 3.37 1.21
CA TRP A 83 2.49 3.17 2.53
C TRP A 83 3.35 1.92 2.54
N PHE A 84 4.59 2.07 3.01
CA PHE A 84 5.54 0.99 3.22
C PHE A 84 5.87 0.86 4.70
N ASP A 85 6.20 -0.36 5.11
CA ASP A 85 6.73 -0.59 6.45
C ASP A 85 8.19 -0.13 6.59
N ARG A 86 8.75 -0.35 7.78
CA ARG A 86 10.17 -0.05 8.08
C ARG A 86 11.16 -0.75 7.15
N SER A 87 10.79 -1.87 6.55
CA SER A 87 11.59 -2.66 5.61
C SER A 87 11.35 -2.27 4.14
N ASP A 88 10.65 -1.16 3.89
CA ASP A 88 10.27 -0.67 2.56
C ASP A 88 9.37 -1.65 1.78
N VAL A 89 8.62 -2.52 2.46
CA VAL A 89 7.64 -3.43 1.85
C VAL A 89 6.25 -2.78 1.84
N LEU A 90 5.57 -2.86 0.69
CA LEU A 90 4.25 -2.28 0.45
C LEU A 90 3.21 -2.86 1.41
N GLN A 91 2.55 -2.00 2.17
CA GLN A 91 1.47 -2.39 3.10
C GLN A 91 0.10 -1.97 2.58
N ARG A 92 0.02 -0.80 1.94
CA ARG A 92 -1.23 -0.24 1.42
C ARG A 92 -0.92 0.72 0.29
N TRP A 93 -1.86 0.88 -0.63
CA TRP A 93 -1.89 2.01 -1.54
C TRP A 93 -3.32 2.49 -1.75
N GLU A 94 -3.46 3.73 -2.18
CA GLU A 94 -4.74 4.37 -2.46
C GLU A 94 -4.61 5.35 -3.63
N TRP A 95 -5.59 5.33 -4.54
CA TRP A 95 -5.76 6.37 -5.55
C TRP A 95 -6.81 7.37 -5.07
N THR A 96 -6.40 8.61 -4.86
CA THR A 96 -7.31 9.73 -4.59
C THR A 96 -7.47 10.56 -5.85
N LYS A 97 -8.72 10.80 -6.26
CA LYS A 97 -9.04 11.72 -7.35
C LYS A 97 -9.47 13.06 -6.78
N SER A 98 -8.87 14.14 -7.25
CA SER A 98 -9.36 15.51 -7.02
C SER A 98 -9.84 16.07 -8.35
N SER A 99 -11.11 16.47 -8.40
CA SER A 99 -11.79 17.15 -9.52
C SER A 99 -12.00 18.62 -9.20
#